data_AF-A0A0U1D8Y1-F1
#
_entry.id   AF-A0A0U1D8Y1-F1
#
_cell.length_a   1.000
_cell.length_b   1.000
_cell.length_c   1.000
_cell.angle_alpha   90.00
_cell.angle_beta   90.00
_cell.angle_gamma   90.00
#
_symmetry.space_group_name_H-M   'P 1'
#
loop_
_entity.id
_entity.type
_entity.pdbx_description
1 polymer ?
#
loop_
_entity_poly.entity_id
_entity_poly.type
_entity_poly.pdbx_seq_one_letter_code
_entity_poly.pdbx_strand_id
1 'polypeptide(L)'
;MASEYGRDASRMEMVVVGNVTFTERDAGPDRSAFVGTLDQIMEDIDTAAQAGADELIVDLNLQDWFTSTGQMLETAVEIRQRYAV
;
A
#
# COMPACT_ATOMS: atom_id res chain seq x y z
N MET A 1 25.77 17.44 13.81
CA MET A 1 24.34 17.09 13.53
C MET A 1 24.28 15.78 12.74
N ALA A 2 23.12 15.11 12.63
CA ALA A 2 22.98 13.85 11.88
C ALA A 2 23.44 13.97 10.40
N SER A 3 23.28 15.15 9.80
CA SER A 3 23.75 15.51 8.46
C SER A 3 25.26 15.39 8.27
N GLU A 4 26.07 15.63 9.30
CA GLU A 4 27.54 15.49 9.25
C GLU A 4 27.99 14.03 9.12
N TYR A 5 27.08 13.08 9.36
CA TYR A 5 27.29 11.65 9.18
C TYR A 5 26.55 11.11 7.94
N GLY A 6 26.25 11.98 6.97
CA GLY A 6 25.63 11.61 5.70
C GLY A 6 24.10 11.41 5.76
N ARG A 7 23.45 11.70 6.89
CA ARG A 7 21.99 11.63 7.04
C ARG A 7 21.36 12.98 6.70
N ASP A 8 21.41 13.32 5.42
CA ASP A 8 20.81 14.54 4.88
C ASP A 8 19.32 14.31 4.59
N ALA A 9 18.45 15.04 5.29
CA ALA A 9 17.00 14.94 5.13
C ALA A 9 16.53 15.31 3.71
N SER A 10 17.28 16.15 2.99
CA SER A 10 16.94 16.52 1.60
C SER A 10 17.18 15.39 0.59
N ARG A 11 17.80 14.29 1.03
CA ARG A 11 18.09 13.09 0.23
C ARG A 11 17.41 11.84 0.77
N MET A 12 16.53 11.98 1.76
CA MET A 12 15.79 10.85 2.29
C MET A 12 14.60 10.55 1.39
N GLU A 13 14.46 9.27 1.03
CA GLU A 13 13.32 8.75 0.29
C GLU A 13 12.26 8.23 1.26
N MET A 14 11.00 8.50 0.99
CA MET A 14 9.88 7.97 1.76
C MET A 14 9.43 6.63 1.17
N VAL A 15 9.75 5.55 1.89
CA VAL A 15 9.25 4.21 1.59
C VAL A 15 8.03 3.92 2.46
N VAL A 16 6.89 3.68 1.83
CA VAL A 16 5.65 3.27 2.49
C VAL A 16 5.49 1.76 2.36
N VAL A 17 5.14 1.10 3.46
CA VAL A 17 4.79 -0.33 3.46
C VAL A 17 3.33 -0.49 3.83
N GLY A 18 2.51 -0.78 2.83
CA GLY A 18 1.08 -1.02 2.98
C GLY A 18 0.81 -2.48 3.33
N ASN A 19 0.53 -2.75 4.60
CA ASN A 19 0.15 -4.08 5.07
C ASN A 19 -1.33 -4.31 4.75
N VAL A 20 -1.60 -4.89 3.58
CA VAL A 20 -2.98 -4.97 3.07
C VAL A 20 -3.80 -6.00 3.85
N THR A 21 -4.98 -5.57 4.30
CA THR A 21 -6.00 -6.42 4.93
C THR A 21 -7.33 -6.17 4.23
N PHE A 22 -7.80 -7.14 3.47
CA PHE A 22 -9.05 -7.01 2.73
C PHE A 22 -10.28 -7.29 3.61
N THR A 23 -11.34 -6.55 3.34
CA THR A 23 -12.66 -6.77 3.94
C THR A 23 -13.73 -6.92 2.86
N GLU A 24 -14.76 -7.73 3.12
CA GLU A 24 -15.88 -7.93 2.19
C GLU A 24 -16.76 -6.67 2.02
N ARG A 25 -16.73 -5.78 3.00
CA ARG A 25 -17.53 -4.55 3.05
C ARG A 25 -16.63 -3.37 3.36
N ASP A 26 -17.09 -2.20 2.97
CA ASP A 26 -16.47 -0.93 3.30
C ASP A 26 -16.15 -0.87 4.81
N ALA A 27 -14.89 -0.57 5.14
CA ALA A 27 -14.40 -0.56 6.52
C ALA A 27 -14.73 0.75 7.27
N GLY A 28 -15.39 1.70 6.63
CA GLY A 28 -15.76 2.99 7.19
C GLY A 28 -14.63 4.03 7.19
N PRO A 29 -14.94 5.28 7.57
CA PRO A 29 -14.01 6.41 7.46
C PRO A 29 -12.86 6.37 8.48
N ASP A 30 -13.03 5.67 9.61
CA ASP A 30 -12.03 5.58 10.68
C ASP A 30 -11.15 4.33 10.54
N ARG A 31 -11.15 3.69 9.36
CA ARG A 31 -10.33 2.51 9.07
C ARG A 31 -8.84 2.86 9.10
N SER A 32 -8.03 1.88 9.49
CA SER A 32 -6.58 1.96 9.27
C SER A 32 -6.28 1.97 7.78
N ALA A 33 -5.23 2.71 7.37
CA ALA A 33 -4.72 2.66 6.00
C ALA A 33 -4.36 1.21 5.62
N PHE A 34 -4.61 0.87 4.36
CA PHE A 34 -4.47 -0.47 3.78
C PHE A 34 -5.38 -1.54 4.40
N VAL A 35 -6.45 -1.14 5.10
CA VAL A 35 -7.51 -2.05 5.54
C VAL A 35 -8.82 -1.64 4.87
N GLY A 36 -9.46 -2.54 4.12
CA GLY A 36 -10.72 -2.23 3.44
C GLY A 36 -11.00 -3.05 2.19
N THR A 37 -11.95 -2.58 1.38
CA THR A 37 -12.21 -3.13 0.04
C THR A 37 -11.09 -2.79 -0.92
N LEU A 38 -11.01 -3.46 -2.07
CA LEU A 38 -10.02 -3.12 -3.10
C LEU A 38 -10.06 -1.65 -3.51
N ASP A 39 -11.25 -1.05 -3.62
CA ASP A 39 -11.38 0.37 -3.96
C ASP A 39 -10.78 1.26 -2.88
N GLN A 40 -11.01 0.94 -1.60
CA GLN A 40 -10.37 1.63 -0.47
C GLN A 40 -8.85 1.47 -0.45
N ILE A 41 -8.33 0.28 -0.82
CA ILE A 41 -6.89 0.07 -0.96
C ILE A 41 -6.32 0.92 -2.10
N MET A 42 -7.04 1.08 -3.21
CA MET A 42 -6.61 1.97 -4.30
C MET A 42 -6.55 3.43 -3.87
N GLU A 43 -7.52 3.90 -3.07
CA GLU A 43 -7.50 5.24 -2.47
C GLU A 43 -6.28 5.44 -1.55
N ASP A 44 -5.89 4.41 -0.79
CA ASP A 44 -4.70 4.47 0.07
C ASP A 44 -3.40 4.54 -0.74
N ILE A 45 -3.33 3.80 -1.85
CA ILE A 45 -2.20 3.85 -2.79
C ILE A 45 -2.06 5.28 -3.34
N ASP A 46 -3.16 5.87 -3.79
CA ASP A 46 -3.17 7.26 -4.29
C ASP A 46 -2.78 8.25 -3.20
N THR A 47 -3.26 8.03 -1.97
CA THR A 47 -2.92 8.88 -0.81
C THR A 47 -1.43 8.80 -0.49
N ALA A 48 -0.83 7.61 -0.53
CA ALA A 48 0.61 7.43 -0.31
C ALA A 48 1.44 8.14 -1.39
N ALA A 49 1.03 8.03 -2.66
CA ALA A 49 1.68 8.73 -3.77
C ALA A 49 1.56 10.26 -3.62
N GLN A 50 0.37 10.78 -3.29
CA GLN A 50 0.14 12.20 -3.06
C GLN A 50 0.90 12.76 -1.86
N ALA A 51 1.15 11.93 -0.85
CA ALA A 51 1.99 12.28 0.30
C ALA A 51 3.49 12.37 -0.05
N GLY A 52 3.89 11.98 -1.27
CA GLY A 52 5.26 12.04 -1.75
C GLY A 52 6.06 10.76 -1.52
N ALA A 53 5.40 9.59 -1.48
CA ALA A 53 6.11 8.32 -1.38
C ALA A 53 6.95 8.09 -2.64
N ASP A 54 8.25 7.88 -2.45
CA ASP A 54 9.17 7.51 -3.52
C ASP A 54 9.03 6.01 -3.88
N GLU A 55 8.65 5.19 -2.89
CA GLU A 55 8.39 3.77 -3.05
C GLU A 55 7.17 3.36 -2.21
N LEU A 56 6.31 2.53 -2.80
CA LEU A 56 5.23 1.84 -2.09
C LEU A 56 5.40 0.33 -2.23
N ILE A 57 5.59 -0.34 -1.10
CA ILE A 57 5.60 -1.80 -0.99
C ILE A 57 4.19 -2.23 -0.59
N VAL A 58 3.49 -2.89 -1.51
CA VAL A 58 2.18 -3.50 -1.26
C VAL A 58 2.40 -4.91 -0.73
N ASP A 59 2.22 -5.09 0.57
CA ASP A 59 2.37 -6.38 1.23
C ASP A 59 1.03 -7.12 1.26
N LEU A 60 0.88 -8.05 0.32
CA LEU A 60 -0.23 -9.01 0.28
C LEU A 60 0.11 -10.21 1.16
N ASN A 61 -0.17 -10.08 2.45
CA ASN A 61 0.04 -11.16 3.40
C ASN A 61 -0.90 -12.34 3.12
N LEU A 62 -0.45 -13.58 3.34
CA LEU A 62 -1.30 -14.80 3.37
C LEU A 62 -2.22 -14.77 4.61
N GLN A 63 -3.16 -13.84 4.60
CA GLN A 63 -4.30 -13.82 5.52
C GLN A 63 -5.40 -14.76 4.97
N ASP A 64 -6.41 -15.04 5.78
CA ASP A 64 -7.54 -15.92 5.41
C ASP A 64 -8.26 -15.48 4.12
N TRP A 65 -8.07 -14.23 3.68
CA TRP A 65 -8.57 -13.70 2.41
C TRP A 65 -8.01 -14.44 1.18
N PHE A 66 -6.72 -14.80 1.20
CA PHE A 66 -6.08 -15.51 0.09
C PHE A 66 -6.09 -17.01 0.35
N THR A 67 -6.97 -17.69 -0.35
CA THR A 67 -7.10 -19.16 -0.30
C THR A 67 -6.09 -19.88 -1.20
N SER A 68 -5.40 -19.14 -2.09
CA SER A 68 -4.37 -19.66 -2.97
C SER A 68 -3.38 -18.59 -3.43
N THR A 69 -2.17 -19.02 -3.82
CA THR A 69 -1.16 -18.15 -4.45
C THR A 69 -1.67 -17.52 -5.76
N GLY A 70 -2.52 -18.22 -6.51
CA GLY A 70 -3.11 -17.71 -7.76
C GLY A 70 -3.97 -16.47 -7.50
N GLN A 71 -4.88 -16.57 -6.54
CA GLN A 71 -5.74 -15.45 -6.12
C GLN A 71 -4.92 -14.23 -5.66
N MET A 72 -3.83 -14.47 -4.92
CA MET A 72 -2.93 -13.41 -4.47
C MET A 72 -2.24 -12.70 -5.65
N LEU A 73 -1.70 -13.45 -6.60
CA LEU A 73 -1.03 -12.89 -7.78
C LEU A 73 -2.01 -12.17 -8.71
N GLU A 74 -3.22 -12.69 -8.89
CA GLU A 74 -4.28 -12.04 -9.65
C GLU A 74 -4.66 -10.70 -9.03
N THR A 75 -4.77 -10.63 -7.71
CA THR A 75 -5.05 -9.39 -6.98
C THR A 75 -3.92 -8.37 -7.16
N ALA A 76 -2.66 -8.81 -7.09
CA ALA A 76 -1.51 -7.93 -7.36
C ALA A 76 -1.53 -7.37 -8.79
N VAL A 77 -1.90 -8.21 -9.77
CA VAL A 77 -2.05 -7.78 -11.17
C VAL A 77 -3.20 -6.81 -11.32
N GLU A 78 -4.33 -7.03 -10.64
CA GLU A 78 -5.48 -6.13 -10.67
C GLU A 78 -5.13 -4.74 -10.12
N ILE A 79 -4.46 -4.69 -8.95
CA ILE A 79 -3.96 -3.43 -8.37
C ILE A 79 -3.09 -2.68 -9.38
N ARG A 80 -2.12 -3.38 -9.98
CA ARG A 80 -1.22 -2.78 -10.99
C ARG A 80 -1.99 -2.27 -12.21
N GLN A 81 -2.97 -3.02 -12.70
CA GLN A 81 -3.76 -2.63 -13.87
C GLN A 81 -4.61 -1.39 -13.61
N ARG A 82 -5.22 -1.30 -12.42
CA ARG A 82 -6.06 -0.16 -12.04
C ARG A 82 -5.23 1.12 -11.81
N TYR A 83 -4.00 0.99 -11.33
CA TYR A 83 -3.11 2.14 -11.11
C TYR A 83 -2.45 2.66 -12.40
N ALA A 84 -2.33 1.84 -13.45
CA ALA A 84 -1.63 2.19 -14.69
C ALA A 84 -2.46 3.06 -15.66
N VAL A 85 -3.50 3.76 -15.18
CA VAL A 85 -4.44 4.57 -15.99
C VAL A 85 -4.08 6.05 -15.92
#